data_AF-A0A1A3GLG6-F1
#
_entry.id   AF-A0A1A3GLG6-F1
#
_cell.length_a   1.000
_cell.length_b   1.000
_cell.length_c   1.000
_cell.angle_alpha   90.00
_cell.angle_beta   90.00
_cell.angle_gamma   90.00
#
_symmetry.space_group_name_H-M   'P 1'
#
loop_
_entity.id
_entity.type
_entity.pdbx_description
1 polymer ?
#
loop_
_entity_poly.entity_id
_entity_poly.type
_entity_poly.pdbx_seq_one_letter_code
_entity_poly.pdbx_strand_id
1 'polypeptide(L)' 'MTKGSQMGQSETHSVNDIRTAIRELSLRAELARKEGRPDDAAELEARVAAYRQELAAKP' A
#
# COMPACT_ATOMS: atom_id res chain seq x y z
N MET A 1 22.07 -10.75 15.94
CA MET A 1 22.09 -9.46 15.21
C MET A 1 22.50 -9.80 13.79
N THR A 2 21.60 -9.71 12.80
CA THR A 2 21.93 -9.43 11.38
C THR A 2 20.64 -9.30 10.59
N LYS A 3 20.22 -8.04 10.47
CA LYS A 3 19.18 -7.56 9.56
C LYS A 3 19.80 -7.56 8.16
N GLY A 4 19.55 -8.62 7.39
CA GLY A 4 19.86 -8.66 5.96
C GLY A 4 18.65 -8.17 5.19
N SER A 5 18.55 -6.84 5.05
CA SER A 5 17.59 -6.17 4.19
C SER A 5 17.53 -6.83 2.81
N GLN A 6 16.37 -7.35 2.45
CA GLN A 6 16.04 -7.74 1.09
C GLN A 6 15.87 -6.46 0.25
N MET A 7 17.00 -5.80 -0.05
CA MET A 7 17.09 -4.78 -1.09
C MET A 7 17.23 -5.53 -2.41
N GLY A 8 16.10 -5.76 -3.05
CA GLY A 8 16.05 -6.37 -4.37
C GLY A 8 14.61 -6.60 -4.74
N GLN A 9 13.90 -5.52 -5.09
CA GLN A 9 12.71 -5.56 -5.91
C GLN A 9 12.31 -4.14 -6.30
N SER A 10 12.99 -3.62 -7.32
CA SER A 10 12.31 -2.74 -8.27
C SER A 10 11.39 -3.60 -9.14
N GLU A 11 10.44 -4.30 -8.51
CA GLU A 11 9.29 -4.85 -9.22
C GLU A 11 8.42 -3.65 -9.57
N THR A 12 8.53 -3.21 -10.82
CA THR A 12 7.63 -2.18 -11.34
C THR A 12 6.24 -2.80 -11.33
N HIS A 13 5.40 -2.40 -10.38
CA HIS A 13 4.03 -2.91 -10.32
C HIS A 13 3.32 -2.55 -11.63
N SER A 14 2.59 -3.51 -12.20
CA SER A 14 1.72 -3.21 -13.34
C SER A 14 0.60 -2.27 -12.89
N VAL A 15 0.03 -1.49 -13.81
CA VAL A 15 -1.14 -0.63 -13.54
C VAL A 15 -2.28 -1.41 -12.88
N ASN A 16 -2.49 -2.67 -13.31
CA ASN A 16 -3.51 -3.54 -12.74
C ASN A 16 -3.16 -3.99 -11.30
N ASP A 17 -1.90 -4.27 -11.02
CA ASP A 17 -1.45 -4.62 -9.67
C ASP A 17 -1.62 -3.44 -8.72
N ILE A 18 -1.25 -2.23 -9.16
CA ILE A 18 -1.39 -1.00 -8.38
C ILE A 18 -2.86 -0.74 -8.04
N ARG A 19 -3.76 -0.87 -9.02
CA ARG A 19 -5.20 -0.69 -8.80
C ARG A 19 -5.78 -1.73 -7.85
N THR A 20 -5.33 -2.97 -7.98
CA THR A 20 -5.74 -4.07 -7.08
C THR A 20 -5.28 -3.78 -5.66
N ALA A 21 -4.01 -3.42 -5.48
CA ALA A 21 -3.44 -3.05 -4.19
C ALA A 21 -4.18 -1.87 -3.54
N ILE A 22 -4.49 -0.81 -4.31
CA ILE A 22 -5.26 0.34 -3.81
C ILE A 22 -6.63 -0.12 -3.27
N ARG A 23 -7.35 -0.97 -4.02
CA ARG A 23 -8.68 -1.45 -3.61
C ARG A 23 -8.60 -2.27 -2.33
N GLU A 24 -7.69 -3.23 -2.26
CA GLU A 24 -7.55 -4.12 -1.11
C GLU A 24 -7.10 -3.38 0.15
N LEU A 25 -6.11 -2.50 0.03
CA LEU A 25 -5.63 -1.70 1.15
C LEU A 25 -6.69 -0.72 1.65
N SER A 26 -7.47 -0.12 0.75
CA SER A 26 -8.57 0.78 1.13
C SER A 26 -9.65 0.03 1.92
N LEU A 27 -10.00 -1.20 1.51
CA LEU A 27 -10.95 -2.04 2.23
C LEU A 27 -10.43 -2.38 3.64
N ARG A 28 -9.15 -2.75 3.75
CA ARG A 28 -8.52 -3.05 5.05
C ARG A 28 -8.44 -1.81 5.96
N ALA A 29 -8.17 -0.63 5.40
CA ALA A 29 -8.15 0.62 6.18
C ALA A 29 -9.54 0.96 6.72
N GLU A 30 -10.58 0.77 5.92
CA GLU A 30 -11.96 0.94 6.38
C GLU A 30 -12.31 -0.04 7.51
N LEU A 31 -11.92 -1.32 7.37
CA LEU A 31 -12.12 -2.32 8.41
C LEU A 31 -11.38 -1.93 9.70
N ALA A 32 -10.11 -1.53 9.62
CA ALA A 32 -9.33 -1.10 10.77
C ALA A 32 -9.98 0.08 11.51
N ARG A 33 -10.56 1.05 10.79
CA ARG A 33 -11.35 2.13 11.40
C ARG A 33 -12.58 1.60 12.14
N LYS A 34 -13.32 0.66 11.55
CA LYS A 34 -14.50 0.03 12.17
C LYS A 34 -14.13 -0.78 13.42
N GLU A 35 -12.94 -1.37 13.44
CA GLU A 35 -12.41 -2.14 14.58
C GLU A 35 -11.76 -1.27 15.67
N GLY A 36 -11.72 0.06 15.50
CA GLY A 36 -11.08 0.95 16.48
C GLY A 36 -9.55 0.90 16.47
N ARG A 37 -8.96 0.57 15.31
CA ARG A 37 -7.50 0.50 15.07
C ARG A 37 -7.05 1.64 14.14
N PRO A 38 -7.05 2.91 14.59
CA PRO A 38 -6.80 4.07 13.74
C PRO A 38 -5.35 4.13 13.22
N ASP A 39 -4.36 3.67 13.98
CA ASP A 39 -2.96 3.64 13.54
C ASP A 39 -2.76 2.70 12.34
N ASP A 40 -3.40 1.52 12.39
CA ASP A 40 -3.35 0.55 11.29
C ASP A 40 -4.07 1.10 10.04
N ALA A 41 -5.19 1.80 10.24
CA ALA A 41 -5.87 2.49 9.15
C ALA A 41 -4.97 3.56 8.51
N ALA A 42 -4.27 4.36 9.32
CA ALA A 42 -3.38 5.40 8.84
C ALA A 42 -2.19 4.83 8.06
N GLU A 43 -1.60 3.72 8.50
CA GLU A 43 -0.53 3.04 7.75
C GLU A 43 -1.03 2.55 6.38
N LEU A 44 -2.20 1.90 6.36
CA LEU A 44 -2.81 1.40 5.13
C LEU A 44 -3.16 2.54 4.18
N GLU A 45 -3.70 3.65 4.68
CA GLU A 45 -3.99 4.86 3.91
C GLU A 45 -2.72 5.51 3.33
N ALA A 46 -1.61 5.53 4.10
CA ALA A 46 -0.32 6.01 3.60
C ALA A 46 0.20 5.15 2.43
N ARG A 47 0.04 3.83 2.51
CA ARG A 47 0.40 2.91 1.41
C ARG A 47 -0.49 3.10 0.19
N VAL A 48 -1.79 3.32 0.38
CA VAL A 48 -2.72 3.68 -0.71
C VAL A 48 -2.27 4.96 -1.40
N ALA A 49 -1.88 5.99 -0.64
CA ALA A 49 -1.38 7.23 -1.19
C ALA A 49 -0.13 7.01 -2.05
N ALA A 50 0.84 6.21 -1.58
CA ALA A 50 2.03 5.86 -2.35
C ALA A 50 1.69 5.18 -3.69
N TYR A 51 0.77 4.20 -3.68
CA TYR A 51 0.32 3.55 -4.91
C TYR A 51 -0.45 4.48 -5.85
N ARG A 52 -1.23 5.44 -5.32
CA ARG A 52 -1.89 6.46 -6.16
C ARG A 52 -0.88 7.36 -6.86
N GLN A 53 0.20 7.75 -6.17
CA GLN A 53 1.30 8.50 -6.77
C GLN A 53 2.00 7.68 -7.85
N GLU A 54 2.27 6.39 -7.60
CA GLU A 54 2.84 5.50 -8.61
C GLU A 54 1.94 5.39 -9.84
N LEU A 55 0.62 5.22 -9.64
CA LEU A 55 -0.36 5.13 -10.73
C LEU A 55 -0.41 6.41 -11.55
N ALA A 56 -0.36 7.58 -10.90
CA ALA A 56 -0.38 8.88 -11.57
C ALA A 56 0.90 9.15 -12.37
N ALA A 57 2.01 8.50 -12.02
CA ALA A 57 3.28 8.60 -12.74
C ALA A 57 3.39 7.64 -13.94
N LYS A 58 2.44 6.71 -14.13
CA LYS A 58 2.40 5.85 -15.33
C LYS A 58 1.86 6.67 -16.51
N PRO A 59 2.44 6.50 -17.72
CA PRO A 59 2.06 7.26 -18.92
C PRO A 59 0.65 6.91 -19.43
#